data_AF-A0A438M0C1-F1
#
_entry.id   AF-A0A438M0C1-F1
#
_cell.length_a   1.000
_cell.length_b   1.000
_cell.length_c   1.000
_cell.angle_alpha   90.00
_cell.angle_beta   90.00
_cell.angle_gamma   90.00
#
_symmetry.space_group_name_H-M   'P 1'
#
loop_
_entity.id
_entity.type
_entity.pdbx_description
1 polymer ?
#
loop_
_entity_poly.entity_id
_entity_poly.type
_entity_poly.pdbx_seq_one_letter_code
_entity_poly.pdbx_strand_id
1 'polypeptide(L)'
;MGGCLLLTRRHHELGALFDSFGAGSESGYFVAFLGTGLIGIFQYYGFEAHGDVAEEVPDPKRRIPKAMRMTIYVGGSAATFVCLALLLTVPDFAAVVSGADGDPVTNVLTTAFGTTGLKDVLGVVLLSFLSSALNLQAAASRLLHASTPAMT
;
A
#
# COMPACT_ATOMS: atom_id res chain seq x y z
N MET A 1 -7.84 -3.98 -9.45
CA MET A 1 -7.31 -2.84 -10.23
C MET A 1 -6.03 -3.18 -10.99
N GLY A 2 -4.96 -3.68 -10.35
CA GLY A 2 -3.67 -3.96 -11.02
C GLY A 2 -3.74 -4.88 -12.26
N GLY A 3 -4.55 -5.94 -12.23
CA GLY A 3 -4.70 -6.85 -13.39
C GLY A 3 -5.38 -6.20 -14.60
N CYS A 4 -6.29 -5.24 -14.38
CA CYS A 4 -6.93 -4.50 -15.47
C CYS A 4 -5.93 -3.55 -16.13
N LEU A 5 -5.15 -2.80 -15.35
CA LEU A 5 -4.12 -1.88 -15.85
C LEU A 5 -3.09 -2.57 -16.76
N LEU A 6 -2.62 -3.76 -16.36
CA LEU A 6 -1.65 -4.55 -17.13
C LEU A 6 -2.21 -5.11 -18.45
N LEU A 7 -3.53 -5.35 -18.52
CA LEU A 7 -4.17 -5.96 -19.69
C LEU A 7 -4.59 -4.92 -20.74
N THR A 8 -5.03 -3.72 -20.34
CA THR A 8 -5.55 -2.72 -21.30
C THR A 8 -4.55 -1.63 -21.70
N ARG A 9 -3.49 -1.37 -20.92
CA ARG A 9 -2.62 -0.18 -21.10
C ARG A 9 -1.16 -0.44 -20.73
N ARG A 10 -0.59 -1.58 -21.13
CA ARG A 10 0.85 -1.83 -20.94
C ARG A 10 1.66 -0.93 -21.89
N HIS A 11 2.16 0.19 -21.38
CA HIS A 11 2.93 1.16 -22.17
C HIS A 11 4.45 0.89 -22.15
N HIS A 12 4.98 0.19 -21.14
CA HIS A 12 6.41 -0.13 -21.02
C HIS A 12 6.71 -1.64 -21.01
N GLU A 13 7.84 -2.03 -21.61
CA GLU A 13 8.39 -3.39 -21.54
C GLU A 13 9.07 -3.65 -20.18
N LEU A 14 9.28 -4.92 -19.79
CA LEU A 14 9.85 -5.28 -18.48
C LEU A 14 11.27 -4.69 -18.23
N GLY A 15 11.94 -4.20 -19.26
CA GLY A 15 13.21 -3.48 -19.17
C GLY A 15 13.14 -2.17 -18.40
N ALA A 16 11.97 -1.54 -18.27
CA ALA A 16 11.77 -0.31 -17.50
C ALA A 16 12.01 -0.49 -15.98
N LEU A 17 12.02 -1.73 -15.47
CA LEU A 17 12.37 -2.02 -14.07
C LEU A 17 13.87 -1.89 -13.79
N PHE A 18 14.70 -1.94 -14.84
CA PHE A 18 16.15 -1.87 -14.75
C PHE A 18 16.73 -0.56 -15.29
N ASP A 19 15.86 0.33 -15.78
CA ASP A 19 16.25 1.64 -16.29
C ASP A 19 16.01 2.70 -15.21
N SER A 20 17.02 3.51 -14.94
CA SER A 20 16.94 4.58 -13.93
C SER A 20 16.25 5.84 -14.46
N PHE A 21 15.85 5.89 -15.74
CA PHE A 21 15.14 7.01 -16.39
C PHE A 21 15.76 8.40 -16.11
N GLY A 22 17.08 8.46 -15.90
CA GLY A 22 17.80 9.70 -15.60
C GLY A 22 17.69 10.22 -14.16
N ALA A 23 17.09 9.47 -13.23
CA ALA A 23 16.94 9.85 -11.81
C ALA A 23 18.24 9.80 -10.98
N GLY A 24 19.41 9.86 -11.64
CA GLY A 24 20.71 9.64 -11.00
C GLY A 24 21.81 10.52 -11.58
N SER A 25 21.93 11.75 -11.09
CA SER A 25 23.27 12.22 -10.75
C SER A 25 23.70 11.42 -9.52
N GLU A 26 24.97 11.00 -9.44
CA GLU A 26 25.45 9.97 -8.49
C GLU A 26 25.10 10.21 -7.00
N SER A 27 24.73 11.43 -6.61
CA SER A 27 24.26 11.79 -5.26
C SER A 27 22.76 11.52 -5.01
N GLY A 28 21.91 11.55 -6.04
CA GLY A 28 20.45 11.46 -5.93
C GLY A 28 19.90 10.02 -5.85
N TYR A 29 20.58 9.05 -6.48
CA TYR A 29 20.10 7.67 -6.54
C TYR A 29 20.04 7.00 -5.16
N PHE A 30 21.04 7.25 -4.30
CA PHE A 30 21.04 6.69 -2.94
C PHE A 30 19.88 7.21 -2.10
N VAL A 31 19.57 8.51 -2.20
CA VAL A 31 18.46 9.13 -1.49
C VAL A 31 17.12 8.63 -2.03
N ALA A 32 16.97 8.50 -3.35
CA ALA A 32 15.79 7.91 -3.98
C ALA A 32 15.60 6.44 -3.54
N PHE A 33 16.68 5.65 -3.54
CA PHE A 33 16.68 4.27 -3.09
C PHE A 33 16.26 4.15 -1.61
N LEU A 34 16.82 4.98 -0.73
CA LEU A 34 16.42 5.00 0.69
C LEU A 34 14.95 5.45 0.86
N GLY A 35 14.51 6.46 0.10
CA GLY A 35 13.14 6.94 0.13
C GLY A 35 12.13 5.87 -0.29
N THR A 36 12.37 5.20 -1.41
CA THR A 36 11.54 4.07 -1.86
C THR A 36 11.66 2.86 -0.94
N GLY A 37 12.84 2.59 -0.38
CA GLY A 37 13.06 1.55 0.62
C GLY A 37 12.23 1.78 1.88
N LEU A 38 12.11 3.02 2.33
CA LEU A 38 11.29 3.40 3.47
C LEU A 38 9.80 3.14 3.21
N ILE A 39 9.29 3.45 2.01
CA ILE A 39 7.92 3.10 1.60
C ILE A 39 7.71 1.58 1.69
N GLY A 40 8.69 0.80 1.24
CA GLY A 40 8.68 -0.65 1.38
C GLY A 40 8.62 -1.12 2.83
N ILE A 41 9.36 -0.49 3.74
CA ILE A 41 9.32 -0.82 5.18
C ILE A 41 7.94 -0.50 5.77
N PHE A 42 7.39 0.68 5.50
CA PHE A 42 6.06 1.06 5.98
C PHE A 42 4.96 0.14 5.45
N GLN A 43 5.11 -0.43 4.26
CA GLN A 43 4.15 -1.38 3.70
C GLN A 43 3.99 -2.66 4.53
N TYR A 44 5.03 -3.09 5.25
CA TYR A 44 5.02 -4.30 6.09
C TYR A 44 4.86 -4.00 7.59
N TYR A 45 4.75 -2.73 7.96
CA TYR A 45 4.46 -2.32 9.34
C TYR A 45 2.98 -2.61 9.68
N GLY A 46 2.68 -2.98 10.93
CA GLY A 46 1.29 -3.20 11.40
C GLY A 46 0.96 -4.59 11.94
N PHE A 47 1.97 -5.42 12.20
CA PHE A 47 1.82 -6.74 12.85
C PHE A 47 1.33 -6.67 14.31
N GLU A 48 1.32 -5.48 14.92
CA GLU A 48 0.85 -5.24 16.29
C GLU A 48 -0.67 -5.48 16.41
N ALA A 49 -1.44 -5.19 15.37
CA ALA A 49 -2.89 -5.41 15.34
C ALA A 49 -3.29 -6.89 15.50
N HIS A 50 -2.38 -7.83 15.18
CA HIS A 50 -2.59 -9.26 15.36
C HIS A 50 -2.47 -9.67 16.84
N GLY A 51 -1.82 -8.85 17.67
CA GLY A 51 -1.69 -9.04 19.11
C GLY A 51 -2.97 -8.66 19.85
N ASP A 52 -3.64 -7.60 19.44
CA ASP A 52 -4.90 -7.14 20.07
C ASP A 52 -6.05 -8.14 19.89
N VAL A 53 -6.04 -8.89 18.78
CA VAL A 53 -7.05 -9.93 18.49
C VAL A 53 -6.60 -11.31 18.99
N ALA A 54 -5.39 -11.43 19.56
CA ALA A 54 -4.84 -12.71 20.02
C ALA A 54 -5.71 -13.39 21.10
N GLU A 55 -6.35 -12.59 21.96
CA GLU A 55 -7.21 -13.07 23.03
C GLU A 55 -8.55 -13.63 22.54
N GLU A 56 -9.02 -13.19 21.37
CA GLU A 56 -10.29 -13.62 20.77
C GLU A 56 -10.11 -14.85 19.84
N VAL A 57 -8.87 -15.29 19.59
CA VAL A 57 -8.56 -16.39 18.67
C VAL A 57 -8.42 -17.72 19.42
N PRO A 58 -9.17 -18.77 19.04
CA PRO A 58 -8.98 -20.10 19.61
C PRO A 58 -7.62 -20.68 19.16
N ASP A 59 -6.85 -21.22 20.11
CA ASP A 59 -5.47 -21.72 19.92
C ASP A 59 -4.49 -20.67 19.36
N PRO A 60 -4.22 -19.58 20.11
CA PRO A 60 -3.41 -18.45 19.66
C PRO A 60 -1.97 -18.87 19.30
N LYS A 61 -1.42 -19.88 20.00
CA LYS A 61 -0.04 -20.36 19.85
C LYS A 61 0.26 -20.87 18.43
N ARG A 62 -0.75 -21.37 17.70
CA ARG A 62 -0.59 -21.86 16.32
C ARG A 62 -1.21 -20.92 15.29
N ARG A 63 -2.30 -20.24 15.63
CA ARG A 63 -3.08 -19.43 14.67
C ARG A 63 -2.45 -18.06 14.40
N ILE A 64 -1.90 -17.40 15.41
CA ILE A 64 -1.28 -16.07 15.27
C ILE A 64 -0.05 -16.12 14.35
N PRO A 65 0.92 -17.04 14.53
CA PRO A 65 2.09 -17.10 13.65
C PRO A 65 1.75 -17.48 12.21
N LYS A 66 0.62 -18.19 12.00
CA LYS A 66 0.12 -18.51 10.66
C LYS A 66 -0.54 -17.29 10.02
N ALA A 67 -1.38 -16.58 10.78
CA ALA A 67 -2.06 -15.36 10.32
C ALA A 67 -1.04 -14.26 9.97
N MET A 68 -0.05 -14.00 10.81
CA MET A 68 1.04 -13.06 10.53
C MET A 68 1.78 -13.38 9.23
N ARG A 69 2.15 -14.65 9.01
CA ARG A 69 2.78 -15.10 7.76
C ARG A 69 1.88 -14.90 6.54
N MET A 70 0.58 -15.19 6.68
CA MET A 70 -0.38 -14.96 5.60
C MET A 70 -0.52 -13.48 5.26
N THR A 71 -0.52 -12.59 6.26
CA THR A 71 -0.55 -11.14 6.03
C THR A 71 0.68 -10.67 5.26
N ILE A 72 1.87 -11.19 5.60
CA ILE A 72 3.11 -10.86 4.89
C ILE A 72 3.06 -11.38 3.44
N TYR A 73 2.75 -12.66 3.23
CA TYR A 73 2.78 -13.24 1.89
C TYR A 73 1.67 -12.72 0.98
N VAL A 74 0.43 -12.71 1.46
CA VAL A 74 -0.74 -12.31 0.66
C VAL A 74 -0.82 -10.79 0.54
N GLY A 75 -0.66 -10.08 1.66
CA GLY A 75 -0.67 -8.61 1.66
C GLY A 75 0.51 -8.04 0.88
N GLY A 76 1.72 -8.56 1.13
CA GLY A 76 2.92 -8.17 0.41
C GLY A 76 2.84 -8.45 -1.08
N SER A 77 2.48 -9.67 -1.49
CA SER A 77 2.36 -10.00 -2.92
C SER A 77 1.29 -9.18 -3.64
N ALA A 78 0.14 -8.93 -3.00
CA ALA A 78 -0.90 -8.08 -3.58
C ALA A 78 -0.44 -6.62 -3.73
N ALA A 79 0.24 -6.07 -2.72
CA ALA A 79 0.79 -4.72 -2.76
C ALA A 79 1.88 -4.58 -3.82
N THR A 80 2.83 -5.52 -3.89
CA THR A 80 3.87 -5.56 -4.92
C THR A 80 3.27 -5.67 -6.32
N PHE A 81 2.23 -6.50 -6.50
CA PHE A 81 1.55 -6.64 -7.79
C PHE A 81 0.87 -5.33 -8.23
N VAL A 82 0.20 -4.62 -7.32
CA VAL A 82 -0.42 -3.32 -7.62
C VAL A 82 0.65 -2.27 -7.92
N CYS A 83 1.73 -2.22 -7.13
CA CYS A 83 2.85 -1.32 -7.36
C CYS A 83 3.48 -1.54 -8.75
N LEU A 84 3.75 -2.81 -9.11
CA LEU A 84 4.30 -3.16 -10.41
C LEU A 84 3.33 -2.84 -11.58
N ALA A 85 2.04 -3.05 -11.38
CA ALA A 85 1.03 -2.66 -12.36
C ALA A 85 0.98 -1.14 -12.57
N LEU A 86 1.07 -0.35 -11.51
CA LEU A 86 1.12 1.11 -11.59
C LEU A 86 2.40 1.57 -12.30
N LEU A 87 3.57 1.07 -11.90
CA LEU A 87 4.85 1.40 -12.52
C LEU A 87 4.82 1.15 -14.04
N LEU A 88 4.35 -0.02 -14.49
CA LEU A 88 4.31 -0.37 -15.92
C LEU A 88 3.27 0.42 -16.73
N THR A 89 2.34 1.10 -16.05
CA THR A 89 1.29 1.91 -16.68
C THR A 89 1.61 3.41 -16.66
N VAL A 90 2.68 3.85 -15.97
CA VAL A 90 3.14 5.25 -16.02
C VAL A 90 3.54 5.59 -17.47
N PRO A 91 2.90 6.58 -18.10
CA PRO A 91 3.17 6.94 -19.50
C PRO A 91 4.46 7.74 -19.68
N ASP A 92 4.88 8.53 -18.68
CA ASP A 92 6.08 9.36 -18.75
C ASP A 92 6.76 9.47 -17.37
N PHE A 93 7.90 8.79 -17.20
CA PHE A 93 8.70 8.86 -15.97
C PHE A 93 9.46 10.19 -15.82
N ALA A 94 9.78 10.89 -16.92
CA ALA A 94 10.55 12.14 -16.89
C ALA A 94 9.72 13.31 -16.35
N ALA A 95 8.41 13.33 -16.63
CA ALA A 95 7.47 14.30 -16.06
C ALA A 95 7.27 14.14 -14.54
N VAL A 96 7.33 12.89 -14.04
CA VAL A 96 7.22 12.57 -12.61
C VAL A 96 8.50 12.94 -11.86
N VAL A 97 9.67 12.60 -12.42
CA VAL A 97 10.99 12.89 -11.81
C VAL A 97 11.29 14.39 -11.80
N SER A 98 10.82 15.15 -12.79
CA SER A 98 10.96 16.61 -12.84
C SER A 98 9.97 17.36 -11.92
N GLY A 99 9.01 16.65 -11.29
CA GLY A 99 8.02 17.25 -10.39
C GLY A 99 6.93 18.06 -11.11
N ALA A 100 6.86 18.01 -12.45
CA ALA A 100 5.81 18.66 -13.22
C ALA A 100 4.45 17.97 -13.02
N ASP A 101 4.46 16.68 -12.67
CA ASP A 101 3.27 15.88 -12.37
C ASP A 101 3.29 15.44 -10.90
N GLY A 102 2.68 16.25 -10.03
CA GLY A 102 2.68 16.03 -8.57
C GLY A 102 1.78 14.89 -8.09
N ASP A 103 0.87 14.41 -8.94
CA ASP A 103 -0.02 13.27 -8.63
C ASP A 103 -0.05 12.26 -9.79
N PRO A 104 1.05 11.52 -9.99
CA PRO A 104 1.18 10.57 -11.09
C PRO A 104 0.18 9.41 -10.99
N VAL A 105 -0.27 9.09 -9.76
CA VAL A 105 -1.23 8.02 -9.52
C VAL A 105 -2.59 8.43 -10.09
N THR A 106 -3.07 9.63 -9.76
CA THR A 106 -4.33 10.15 -10.31
C THR A 106 -4.29 10.30 -11.82
N ASN A 107 -3.15 10.73 -12.40
CA ASN A 107 -3.01 10.87 -13.85
C ASN A 107 -3.10 9.50 -14.58
N VAL A 108 -2.38 8.49 -14.07
CA VAL A 108 -2.43 7.11 -14.59
C VAL A 108 -3.84 6.53 -14.49
N LEU A 109 -4.49 6.67 -13.33
CA LEU A 109 -5.85 6.18 -13.12
C LEU A 109 -6.88 6.90 -14.01
N THR A 110 -6.73 8.21 -14.22
CA THR A 110 -7.62 9.00 -15.10
C THR A 110 -7.44 8.59 -16.56
N THR A 111 -6.21 8.34 -17.00
CA THR A 111 -5.92 7.90 -18.38
C THR A 111 -6.37 6.45 -18.64
N ALA A 112 -6.35 5.61 -17.61
CA ALA A 112 -6.76 4.20 -17.69
C ALA A 112 -8.28 3.99 -17.56
N PHE A 113 -8.94 4.68 -16.62
CA PHE A 113 -10.35 4.44 -16.27
C PHE A 113 -11.28 5.63 -16.54
N GLY A 114 -10.74 6.78 -16.96
CA GLY A 114 -11.50 8.02 -17.10
C GLY A 114 -11.80 8.68 -15.74
N THR A 115 -12.36 9.89 -15.78
CA THR A 115 -12.67 10.70 -14.59
C THR A 115 -13.72 10.06 -13.68
N THR A 116 -14.69 9.34 -14.24
CA THR A 116 -15.71 8.62 -13.48
C THR A 116 -15.13 7.39 -12.79
N GLY A 117 -14.33 6.59 -13.50
CA GLY A 117 -13.71 5.39 -12.92
C GLY A 117 -12.68 5.72 -11.82
N LEU A 118 -11.97 6.84 -11.93
CA LEU A 118 -11.13 7.35 -10.84
C LEU A 118 -11.94 7.59 -9.56
N LYS A 119 -13.09 8.25 -9.66
CA LYS A 119 -13.95 8.56 -8.49
C LYS A 119 -14.43 7.31 -7.79
N ASP A 120 -14.80 6.28 -8.55
CA ASP A 120 -15.23 5.00 -7.98
C ASP A 120 -14.08 4.30 -7.25
N VAL A 121 -12.89 4.26 -7.84
CA VAL A 121 -11.69 3.69 -7.20
C VAL A 121 -11.34 4.45 -5.93
N LEU A 122 -11.33 5.79 -5.99
CA LEU A 122 -11.05 6.63 -4.82
C LEU A 122 -12.12 6.43 -3.73
N GLY A 123 -13.39 6.28 -4.11
CA GLY A 123 -14.48 5.96 -3.18
C GLY A 123 -14.27 4.64 -2.45
N VAL A 124 -13.87 3.58 -3.16
CA VAL A 124 -13.56 2.27 -2.54
C VAL A 124 -12.35 2.37 -1.60
N VAL A 125 -11.32 3.10 -1.99
CA VAL A 125 -10.13 3.34 -1.15
C VAL A 125 -10.54 4.07 0.13
N LEU A 126 -11.28 5.17 0.01
CA LEU A 126 -11.78 5.95 1.17
C LEU A 126 -12.65 5.11 2.10
N LEU A 127 -13.56 4.30 1.55
CA LEU A 127 -14.40 3.40 2.33
C LEU A 127 -13.58 2.35 3.08
N SER A 128 -12.52 1.83 2.45
CA SER A 128 -11.60 0.87 3.07
C SER A 128 -10.83 1.50 4.23
N PHE A 129 -10.33 2.73 4.05
CA PHE A 129 -9.67 3.49 5.12
C PHE A 129 -10.62 3.78 6.29
N LEU A 130 -11.85 4.21 6.00
CA LEU A 130 -12.85 4.48 7.03
C LEU A 130 -13.20 3.21 7.81
N SER A 131 -13.43 2.10 7.10
CA SER A 131 -13.69 0.79 7.73
C SER A 131 -12.54 0.37 8.64
N SER A 132 -11.29 0.54 8.20
CA SER A 132 -10.11 0.22 9.01
C SER A 132 -9.98 1.15 10.23
N ALA A 133 -10.23 2.45 10.06
CA ALA A 133 -10.15 3.43 11.15
C ALA A 133 -11.19 3.16 12.25
N LEU A 134 -12.42 2.83 11.86
CA LEU A 134 -13.49 2.45 12.80
C LEU A 134 -13.14 1.17 13.57
N ASN A 135 -12.51 0.20 12.91
CA ASN A 135 -12.08 -1.04 13.55
C ASN A 135 -11.00 -0.78 14.62
N LEU A 136 -10.03 0.08 14.31
CA LEU A 136 -8.99 0.47 15.26
C LEU A 136 -9.57 1.27 16.44
N GLN A 137 -10.53 2.17 16.18
CA GLN A 137 -11.23 2.90 17.24
C GLN A 137 -12.03 1.96 18.16
N ALA A 138 -12.69 0.96 17.59
CA ALA A 138 -13.41 -0.05 18.36
C ALA A 138 -12.46 -0.85 19.26
N ALA A 139 -11.31 -1.30 18.73
CA ALA A 139 -10.28 -1.98 19.53
C ALA A 139 -9.71 -1.07 20.64
N ALA A 140 -9.36 0.17 20.31
CA ALA A 140 -8.84 1.14 21.27
C ALA A 140 -9.83 1.43 22.42
N SER A 141 -11.13 1.50 22.13
CA SER A 141 -12.16 1.70 23.15
C SER A 141 -12.23 0.54 24.16
N ARG A 142 -12.02 -0.70 23.72
CA ARG A 142 -11.97 -1.88 24.60
C ARG A 142 -10.72 -1.86 25.48
N LEU A 143 -9.56 -1.51 24.91
CA LEU A 143 -8.30 -1.40 25.65
C LEU A 143 -8.37 -0.32 26.74
N LEU A 144 -8.97 0.84 26.45
CA LEU A 144 -9.19 1.90 27.45
C LEU A 144 -10.14 1.47 28.58
N HIS A 145 -11.20 0.73 28.25
CA HIS A 145 -12.11 0.19 29.26
C HIS A 145 -11.42 -0.84 30.18
N ALA A 146 -10.58 -1.71 29.61
CA ALA A 146 -9.85 -2.74 30.35
C ALA A 146 -8.73 -2.17 31.26
N SER A 147 -8.17 -1.01 30.93
CA SER A 147 -7.06 -0.39 31.66
C SER A 147 -7.49 0.59 32.76
N THR A 148 -8.79 0.81 32.94
CA THR A 148 -9.31 1.61 34.05
C THR A 148 -9.33 0.74 35.32
N PRO A 149 -8.49 0.99 36.34
CA PRO A 149 -8.52 0.21 37.57
C PRO A 149 -9.84 0.47 38.30
N ALA A 150 -10.53 -0.61 38.68
CA ALA A 150 -11.65 -0.51 39.61
C ALA A 150 -11.13 0.11 40.92
N MET A 151 -11.40 1.39 41.14
CA MET A 151 -11.31 2.00 42.48
C MET A 151 -12.48 1.44 43.30
N THR A 152 -12.24 0.29 43.93
CA THR A 152 -13.01 -0.22 45.07
C THR A 152 -12.04 -0.72 46.12
#